data_AF-A0A2G5UQX6-F1
#
_entry.id   AF-A0A2G5UQX6-F1
#
_cell.length_a   1.000
_cell.length_b   1.000
_cell.length_c   1.000
_cell.angle_alpha   90.00
_cell.angle_beta   90.00
_cell.angle_gamma   90.00
#
_symmetry.space_group_name_H-M   'P 1'
#
loop_
_entity.id
_entity.type
_entity.pdbx_description
1 polymer ?
#
loop_
_entity_poly.entity_id
_entity_poly.type
_entity_poly.pdbx_seq_one_letter_code
_entity_poly.pdbx_strand_id
1 'polypeptide(L)'
;MKKYIPEKLINCVKLPPGYEEKQLNAEELVQAILSNSDNMLRMYGTARELVLSLKRFQNFPLSHRYFGFDPKEMYATVPMVYRNMDRVPFINKADAIYFFQCVFHKDLFQTPKSFDLFCSMQSILLKSYEERIEGICEFVTFDAEWWAGMQSRFSTIHKQYSNNSSVMSQKWDYKKTLNMFKTMLPMWKQREYGEFEKELKMFFDSKSGNFNDVHVAIRSFADLLESIISGGRGIFLSYDKETNSNCPILVQVFESHGVQFVMESELFNAINIRNPDSKRLECKEIDGKIMTMSFEKVQRKYKDRIGNIEFIRYPIQRTDHKAVPIMTPSGLHCILASDCLFEILNELN
;
A
#
# COMPACT_ATOMS: atom_id res chain seq x y z
N MET A 1 -6.88 -14.99 -0.32
CA MET A 1 -7.95 -16.01 -0.46
C MET A 1 -8.90 -16.03 0.75
N LYS A 2 -8.43 -16.15 2.00
CA LYS A 2 -9.28 -16.23 3.21
C LYS A 2 -10.29 -15.09 3.43
N LYS A 3 -10.00 -13.88 2.93
CA LYS A 3 -10.93 -12.73 2.98
C LYS A 3 -11.83 -12.58 1.74
N TYR A 4 -11.60 -13.40 0.71
CA TYR A 4 -12.33 -13.34 -0.57
C TYR A 4 -13.37 -14.45 -0.68
N ILE A 5 -12.98 -15.67 -0.29
CA ILE A 5 -13.84 -16.86 -0.28
C ILE A 5 -14.26 -17.09 1.18
N PRO A 6 -15.56 -17.34 1.47
CA PRO A 6 -16.04 -17.69 2.79
C PRO A 6 -15.24 -18.85 3.40
N GLU A 7 -14.90 -18.72 4.69
CA GLU A 7 -14.07 -19.70 5.41
C GLU A 7 -14.68 -21.11 5.37
N LYS A 8 -16.00 -21.22 5.45
CA LYS A 8 -16.73 -22.50 5.32
C LYS A 8 -16.41 -23.22 4.02
N LEU A 9 -16.30 -22.49 2.89
CA LEU A 9 -15.99 -23.09 1.58
C LEU A 9 -14.49 -23.41 1.45
N ILE A 10 -13.61 -22.59 2.01
CA ILE A 10 -12.16 -22.88 2.03
C ILE A 10 -11.87 -24.15 2.83
N ASN A 11 -12.58 -24.37 3.95
CA ASN A 11 -12.38 -25.56 4.78
C ASN A 11 -12.82 -26.87 4.10
N CYS A 12 -13.54 -26.82 2.98
CA CYS A 12 -13.85 -27.98 2.16
C CYS A 12 -12.68 -28.42 1.26
N VAL A 13 -11.65 -27.58 1.11
CA VAL A 13 -10.50 -27.88 0.24
C VAL A 13 -9.59 -28.91 0.89
N LYS A 14 -9.39 -30.05 0.22
CA LYS A 14 -8.54 -31.16 0.69
C LYS A 14 -7.32 -31.33 -0.21
N LEU A 15 -6.29 -30.51 0.02
CA LEU A 15 -5.04 -30.64 -0.74
C LEU A 15 -4.29 -31.94 -0.37
N PRO A 16 -3.63 -32.61 -1.34
CA PRO A 16 -2.80 -33.77 -1.04
C PRO A 16 -1.64 -33.44 -0.08
N PRO A 17 -1.14 -34.41 0.71
CA PRO A 17 0.07 -34.22 1.51
C PRO A 17 1.28 -33.80 0.66
N GLY A 18 2.10 -32.88 1.15
CA GLY A 18 3.30 -32.39 0.45
C GLY A 18 3.03 -31.40 -0.70
N TYR A 19 1.78 -30.99 -0.91
CA TYR A 19 1.44 -30.01 -1.95
C TYR A 19 1.98 -28.60 -1.64
N GLU A 20 2.16 -28.27 -0.35
CA GLU A 20 2.72 -26.99 0.14
C GLU A 20 4.21 -26.84 -0.18
N GLU A 21 4.92 -27.93 -0.45
CA GLU A 21 6.36 -27.94 -0.75
C GLU A 21 6.67 -27.72 -2.25
N LYS A 22 5.65 -27.72 -3.11
CA LYS A 22 5.81 -27.49 -4.54
C LYS A 22 5.83 -25.99 -4.85
N GLN A 23 6.86 -25.52 -5.54
CA GLN A 23 6.85 -24.19 -6.16
C GLN A 23 5.88 -24.19 -7.35
N LEU A 24 4.61 -23.89 -7.07
CA LEU A 24 3.57 -23.68 -8.07
C LEU A 24 3.44 -22.21 -8.38
N ASN A 25 3.13 -21.89 -9.64
CA ASN A 25 2.69 -20.54 -9.96
C ASN A 25 1.27 -20.29 -9.39
N ALA A 26 0.86 -19.02 -9.35
CA ALA A 26 -0.41 -18.64 -8.72
C ALA A 26 -1.64 -19.34 -9.34
N GLU A 27 -1.65 -19.56 -10.65
CA GLU A 27 -2.77 -20.20 -11.35
C GLU A 27 -2.81 -21.71 -11.07
N GLU A 28 -1.66 -22.39 -11.05
CA GLU A 28 -1.55 -23.79 -10.66
C GLU A 28 -2.01 -24.04 -9.23
N LEU A 29 -1.63 -23.16 -8.30
CA LEU A 29 -2.07 -23.24 -6.91
C LEU A 29 -3.59 -23.09 -6.81
N VAL A 30 -4.16 -22.10 -7.49
CA VAL A 30 -5.62 -21.89 -7.51
C VAL A 30 -6.33 -23.06 -8.19
N GLN A 31 -5.80 -23.59 -9.29
CA GLN A 31 -6.36 -24.75 -9.97
C GLN A 31 -6.38 -25.98 -9.05
N ALA A 32 -5.34 -26.17 -8.25
CA ALA A 32 -5.31 -27.23 -7.25
C ALA A 32 -6.40 -27.06 -6.20
N ILE A 33 -6.57 -25.84 -5.69
CA ILE A 33 -7.59 -25.51 -4.69
C ILE A 33 -8.99 -25.78 -5.27
N LEU A 34 -9.27 -25.33 -6.49
CA LEU A 34 -10.55 -25.57 -7.16
C LEU A 34 -10.81 -27.07 -7.37
N SER A 35 -9.80 -27.81 -7.85
CA SER A 35 -9.93 -29.25 -8.15
C SER A 35 -10.14 -30.10 -6.89
N ASN A 36 -9.71 -29.62 -5.73
CA ASN A 36 -9.80 -30.32 -4.45
C ASN A 36 -10.88 -29.74 -3.52
N SER A 37 -11.82 -28.95 -4.05
CA SER A 37 -12.88 -28.28 -3.28
C SER A 37 -14.21 -29.03 -3.22
N ASP A 38 -14.27 -30.28 -3.72
CA ASP A 38 -15.52 -31.03 -3.91
C ASP A 38 -16.60 -30.21 -4.66
N ASN A 39 -16.16 -29.48 -5.68
CA ASN A 39 -16.97 -28.59 -6.52
C ASN A 39 -17.58 -27.36 -5.81
N MET A 40 -17.30 -27.14 -4.52
CA MET A 40 -17.85 -26.03 -3.74
C MET A 40 -17.35 -24.65 -4.22
N LEU A 41 -16.25 -24.59 -4.95
CA LEU A 41 -15.68 -23.33 -5.45
C LEU A 41 -15.95 -23.06 -6.93
N ARG A 42 -16.79 -23.87 -7.61
CA ARG A 42 -17.08 -23.69 -9.05
C ARG A 42 -17.69 -22.34 -9.39
N MET A 43 -18.40 -21.71 -8.44
CA MET A 43 -19.01 -20.39 -8.63
C MET A 43 -17.98 -19.27 -8.86
N TYR A 44 -16.73 -19.48 -8.45
CA TYR A 44 -15.62 -18.54 -8.66
C TYR A 44 -14.97 -18.64 -10.05
N GLY A 45 -15.52 -19.49 -10.92
CA GLY A 45 -15.04 -19.69 -12.29
C GLY A 45 -13.81 -20.58 -12.37
N THR A 46 -13.04 -20.36 -13.43
CA THR A 46 -11.76 -21.00 -13.71
C THR A 46 -10.65 -20.48 -12.79
N ALA A 47 -9.54 -21.21 -12.70
CA ALA A 47 -8.39 -20.76 -11.91
C ALA A 47 -7.87 -19.38 -12.33
N ARG A 48 -7.84 -19.13 -13.65
CA ARG A 48 -7.45 -17.85 -14.22
C ARG A 48 -8.39 -16.72 -13.81
N GLU A 49 -9.70 -16.92 -13.90
CA GLU A 49 -10.71 -15.94 -13.47
C GLU A 49 -10.56 -15.60 -11.99
N LEU A 50 -10.44 -16.62 -11.14
CA LEU A 50 -10.25 -16.43 -9.70
C LEU A 50 -8.93 -15.71 -9.38
N VAL A 51 -7.82 -16.04 -10.06
CA VAL A 51 -6.55 -15.30 -9.90
C VAL A 51 -6.70 -13.83 -10.26
N LEU A 52 -7.38 -13.50 -11.37
CA LEU A 52 -7.61 -12.12 -11.79
C LEU A 52 -8.50 -11.38 -10.79
N SER A 53 -9.54 -12.02 -10.29
CA SER A 53 -10.41 -11.48 -9.24
C SER A 53 -9.66 -11.25 -7.94
N LEU A 54 -8.80 -12.17 -7.51
CA LEU A 54 -7.96 -12.00 -6.33
C LEU A 54 -6.98 -10.83 -6.49
N LYS A 55 -6.32 -10.72 -7.66
CA LYS A 55 -5.43 -9.59 -7.96
C LYS A 55 -6.16 -8.26 -7.89
N ARG A 56 -7.38 -8.18 -8.45
CA ARG A 56 -8.22 -6.98 -8.37
C ARG A 56 -8.64 -6.68 -6.94
N PHE A 57 -9.10 -7.70 -6.20
CA PHE A 57 -9.52 -7.55 -4.81
C PHE A 57 -8.39 -7.10 -3.89
N GLN A 58 -7.14 -7.48 -4.18
CA GLN A 58 -5.97 -7.06 -3.39
C GLN A 58 -5.44 -5.67 -3.76
N ASN A 59 -5.97 -5.06 -4.82
CA ASN A 59 -5.42 -3.83 -5.40
C ASN A 59 -6.11 -2.57 -4.87
N PHE A 60 -5.85 -2.21 -3.61
CA PHE A 60 -6.33 -0.97 -3.00
C PHE A 60 -5.30 -0.43 -1.99
N PRO A 61 -5.31 0.90 -1.70
CA PRO A 61 -4.37 1.48 -0.75
C PRO A 61 -4.36 0.78 0.60
N LEU A 62 -3.16 0.57 1.17
CA LEU A 62 -2.94 -0.14 2.45
C LEU A 62 -3.47 -1.58 2.50
N SER A 63 -3.62 -2.27 1.36
CA SER A 63 -4.12 -3.65 1.35
C SER A 63 -3.26 -4.61 2.18
N HIS A 64 -1.95 -4.40 2.24
CA HIS A 64 -1.04 -5.19 3.08
C HIS A 64 -1.43 -5.15 4.58
N ARG A 65 -1.92 -4.01 5.10
CA ARG A 65 -2.44 -3.90 6.47
C ARG A 65 -3.78 -4.62 6.59
N TYR A 66 -4.67 -4.42 5.61
CA TYR A 66 -5.98 -5.06 5.58
C TYR A 66 -5.87 -6.60 5.59
N PHE A 67 -4.89 -7.16 4.90
CA PHE A 67 -4.64 -8.61 4.83
C PHE A 67 -3.68 -9.13 5.90
N GLY A 68 -3.03 -8.25 6.68
CA GLY A 68 -2.09 -8.65 7.73
C GLY A 68 -0.81 -9.29 7.18
N PHE A 69 -0.25 -8.70 6.11
CA PHE A 69 1.02 -9.15 5.54
C PHE A 69 2.15 -9.03 6.55
N ASP A 70 3.15 -9.90 6.44
CA ASP A 70 4.36 -9.78 7.25
C ASP A 70 5.07 -8.45 6.92
N PRO A 71 5.63 -7.72 7.91
CA PRO A 71 6.36 -6.49 7.65
C PRO A 71 7.48 -6.61 6.60
N LYS A 72 8.12 -7.78 6.46
CA LYS A 72 9.18 -8.01 5.47
C LYS A 72 8.65 -8.27 4.05
N GLU A 73 7.36 -8.55 3.89
CA GLU A 73 6.76 -8.79 2.57
C GLU A 73 6.62 -7.50 1.78
N MET A 74 6.88 -7.57 0.48
CA MET A 74 6.70 -6.45 -0.43
C MET A 74 5.24 -6.01 -0.54
N TYR A 75 5.03 -4.74 -0.90
CA TYR A 75 3.73 -4.24 -1.32
C TYR A 75 3.25 -5.00 -2.58
N ALA A 76 1.99 -5.44 -2.55
CA ALA A 76 1.35 -6.15 -3.66
C ALA A 76 0.39 -5.25 -4.48
N THR A 77 0.24 -3.99 -4.10
CA THR A 77 -0.64 -3.03 -4.78
C THR A 77 -0.03 -2.55 -6.09
N VAL A 78 -0.88 -2.30 -7.08
CA VAL A 78 -0.56 -1.60 -8.32
C VAL A 78 -1.13 -0.19 -8.19
N PRO A 79 -0.27 0.83 -8.01
CA PRO A 79 -0.72 2.20 -7.79
C PRO A 79 -1.63 2.72 -8.89
N MET A 80 -2.66 3.44 -8.49
CA MET A 80 -3.55 4.12 -9.42
C MET A 80 -3.29 5.62 -9.42
N VAL A 81 -3.18 6.18 -10.64
CA VAL A 81 -3.15 7.63 -10.84
C VAL A 81 -4.57 8.09 -11.14
N TYR A 82 -5.10 8.92 -10.25
CA TYR A 82 -6.40 9.54 -10.36
C TYR A 82 -6.30 10.87 -11.08
N ARG A 83 -7.42 11.38 -11.57
CA ARG A 83 -7.50 12.70 -12.17
C ARG A 83 -8.54 13.54 -11.45
N ASN A 84 -8.20 14.80 -11.19
CA ASN A 84 -9.19 15.77 -10.73
C ASN A 84 -10.13 16.16 -11.89
N MET A 85 -11.08 17.05 -11.59
CA MET A 85 -12.03 17.55 -12.60
C MET A 85 -11.35 18.30 -13.76
N ASP A 86 -10.18 18.89 -13.52
CA ASP A 86 -9.34 19.56 -14.53
C ASP A 86 -8.31 18.63 -15.20
N ARG A 87 -8.42 17.32 -14.98
CA ARG A 87 -7.55 16.26 -15.54
C ARG A 87 -6.10 16.26 -15.04
N VAL A 88 -5.77 17.05 -14.03
CA VAL A 88 -4.48 17.03 -13.32
C VAL A 88 -4.32 15.68 -12.61
N PRO A 89 -3.16 15.00 -12.75
CA PRO A 89 -2.95 13.68 -12.17
C PRO A 89 -2.57 13.74 -10.69
N PHE A 90 -3.14 12.83 -9.90
CA PHE A 90 -2.91 12.70 -8.46
C PHE A 90 -2.73 11.23 -8.08
N ILE A 91 -2.06 10.99 -6.95
CA ILE A 91 -1.88 9.66 -6.38
C ILE A 91 -2.11 9.69 -4.88
N ASN A 92 -2.69 8.61 -4.33
CA ASN A 92 -2.81 8.44 -2.89
C ASN A 92 -1.41 8.30 -2.26
N LYS A 93 -1.16 8.96 -1.13
CA LYS A 93 0.16 8.96 -0.48
C LYS A 93 0.65 7.55 -0.12
N ALA A 94 -0.23 6.66 0.35
CA ALA A 94 0.13 5.28 0.66
C ALA A 94 0.51 4.49 -0.61
N ASP A 95 -0.21 4.68 -1.71
CA ASP A 95 0.14 4.04 -2.99
C ASP A 95 1.44 4.60 -3.59
N ALA A 96 1.76 5.88 -3.34
CA ALA A 96 3.00 6.48 -3.82
C ALA A 96 4.25 5.78 -3.26
N ILE A 97 4.15 5.18 -2.07
CA ILE A 97 5.25 4.45 -1.42
C ILE A 97 5.68 3.23 -2.26
N TYR A 98 4.74 2.59 -2.97
CA TYR A 98 5.06 1.47 -3.86
C TYR A 98 6.12 1.80 -4.91
N PHE A 99 6.13 3.03 -5.43
CA PHE A 99 7.13 3.42 -6.42
C PHE A 99 8.56 3.37 -5.87
N PHE A 100 8.74 3.60 -4.56
CA PHE A 100 10.05 3.45 -3.93
C PHE A 100 10.49 1.99 -3.85
N GLN A 101 9.56 1.04 -3.79
CA GLN A 101 9.90 -0.38 -3.91
C GLN A 101 10.44 -0.75 -5.30
N CYS A 102 10.24 0.08 -6.33
CA CYS A 102 10.61 -0.26 -7.71
C CYS A 102 11.88 0.46 -8.22
N VAL A 103 12.65 1.10 -7.34
CA VAL A 103 13.76 2.01 -7.73
C VAL A 103 15.09 1.31 -8.05
N PHE A 104 15.20 0.01 -7.82
CA PHE A 104 16.45 -0.75 -7.96
C PHE A 104 16.34 -1.88 -8.98
N HIS A 105 17.49 -2.41 -9.40
CA HIS A 105 17.58 -3.56 -10.30
C HIS A 105 18.10 -4.79 -9.55
N LYS A 106 17.60 -5.98 -9.93
CA LYS A 106 18.06 -7.27 -9.39
C LYS A 106 19.56 -7.50 -9.57
N ASP A 107 20.13 -6.97 -10.65
CA ASP A 107 21.53 -7.16 -11.04
C ASP A 107 22.53 -6.47 -10.09
N LEU A 108 22.05 -5.70 -9.10
CA LEU A 108 22.88 -5.12 -8.04
C LEU A 108 23.36 -6.17 -7.03
N PHE A 109 22.79 -7.38 -7.05
CA PHE A 109 23.05 -8.41 -6.05
C PHE A 109 23.67 -9.64 -6.69
N GLN A 110 24.79 -10.11 -6.14
CA GLN A 110 25.48 -11.30 -6.64
C GLN A 110 24.69 -12.59 -6.45
N THR A 111 23.78 -12.64 -5.48
CA THR A 111 23.03 -13.84 -5.13
C THR A 111 21.55 -13.54 -4.94
N PRO A 112 20.65 -14.49 -5.26
CA PRO A 112 19.23 -14.36 -4.92
C PRO A 112 18.99 -14.13 -3.43
N LYS A 113 19.80 -14.74 -2.55
CA LYS A 113 19.68 -14.57 -1.10
C LYS A 113 20.00 -13.15 -0.63
N SER A 114 20.99 -12.49 -1.25
CA SER A 114 21.26 -11.07 -1.01
C SER A 114 20.07 -10.21 -1.44
N PHE A 115 19.50 -10.50 -2.61
CA PHE A 115 18.33 -9.80 -3.13
C PHE A 115 17.12 -9.94 -2.18
N ASP A 116 16.79 -11.17 -1.77
CA ASP A 116 15.66 -11.46 -0.88
C ASP A 116 15.81 -10.70 0.44
N LEU A 117 17.00 -10.77 1.07
CA LEU A 117 17.27 -10.05 2.31
C LEU A 117 17.13 -8.54 2.14
N PHE A 118 17.61 -7.99 1.03
CA PHE A 118 17.43 -6.58 0.72
C PHE A 118 15.95 -6.21 0.60
N CYS A 119 15.14 -7.00 -0.12
CA CYS A 119 13.70 -6.76 -0.24
C CYS A 119 12.99 -6.80 1.13
N SER A 120 13.38 -7.72 2.01
CA SER A 120 12.89 -7.79 3.38
C SER A 120 13.22 -6.51 4.17
N MET A 121 14.49 -6.07 4.14
CA MET A 121 14.94 -4.84 4.81
C MET A 121 14.26 -3.60 4.23
N GLN A 122 14.12 -3.52 2.92
CA GLN A 122 13.50 -2.40 2.22
C GLN A 122 12.02 -2.28 2.60
N SER A 123 11.29 -3.40 2.63
CA SER A 123 9.86 -3.43 2.95
C SER A 123 9.61 -2.96 4.38
N ILE A 124 10.43 -3.40 5.34
CA ILE A 124 10.37 -2.94 6.73
C ILE A 124 10.66 -1.44 6.81
N LEU A 125 11.70 -0.97 6.10
CA LEU A 125 12.06 0.45 6.08
C LEU A 125 10.89 1.29 5.53
N LEU A 126 10.36 0.96 4.36
CA LEU A 126 9.25 1.69 3.75
C LEU A 126 8.02 1.74 4.65
N LYS A 127 7.61 0.61 5.24
CA LYS A 127 6.47 0.55 6.15
C LYS A 127 6.69 1.39 7.40
N SER A 128 7.92 1.45 7.92
CA SER A 128 8.23 2.33 9.07
C SER A 128 8.09 3.82 8.74
N TYR A 129 8.29 4.24 7.49
CA TYR A 129 8.01 5.60 7.04
C TYR A 129 6.53 5.82 6.71
N GLU A 130 5.84 4.80 6.20
CA GLU A 130 4.38 4.83 5.99
C GLU A 130 3.62 5.11 7.29
N GLU A 131 4.12 4.65 8.43
CA GLU A 131 3.53 4.97 9.75
C GLU A 131 3.43 6.48 10.04
N ARG A 132 4.24 7.32 9.39
CA ARG A 132 4.15 8.79 9.54
C ARG A 132 2.85 9.37 8.97
N ILE A 133 2.23 8.65 8.04
CA ILE A 133 0.94 8.96 7.42
C ILE A 133 -0.13 7.93 7.82
N GLU A 134 0.06 7.28 8.97
CA GLU A 134 -0.97 6.39 9.51
C GLU A 134 -2.26 7.16 9.79
N GLY A 135 -3.38 6.56 9.40
CA GLY A 135 -4.70 7.10 9.69
C GLY A 135 -5.17 8.23 8.78
N ILE A 136 -4.49 8.49 7.66
CA ILE A 136 -4.91 9.53 6.71
C ILE A 136 -5.13 8.96 5.30
N CYS A 137 -6.20 9.37 4.63
CA CYS A 137 -6.39 9.18 3.19
C CYS A 137 -6.17 10.52 2.48
N GLU A 138 -4.97 10.71 1.97
CA GLU A 138 -4.55 11.95 1.33
C GLU A 138 -3.83 11.70 0.01
N PHE A 139 -3.74 12.73 -0.81
CA PHE A 139 -3.23 12.67 -2.16
C PHE A 139 -2.15 13.72 -2.41
N VAL A 140 -1.25 13.42 -3.34
CA VAL A 140 -0.27 14.37 -3.86
C VAL A 140 -0.37 14.42 -5.38
N THR A 141 0.06 15.53 -5.97
CA THR A 141 0.17 15.64 -7.43
C THR A 141 1.14 14.57 -7.95
N PHE A 142 0.78 13.96 -9.08
CA PHE A 142 1.61 12.92 -9.70
C PHE A 142 2.45 13.52 -10.83
N ASP A 143 3.76 13.65 -10.57
CA ASP A 143 4.76 14.16 -11.51
C ASP A 143 5.50 12.98 -12.17
N ALA A 144 5.06 12.59 -13.36
CA ALA A 144 5.58 11.41 -14.05
C ALA A 144 7.09 11.50 -14.35
N GLU A 145 7.60 12.68 -14.67
CA GLU A 145 9.02 12.90 -14.97
C GLU A 145 9.87 12.73 -13.71
N TRP A 146 9.40 13.28 -12.58
CA TRP A 146 10.09 13.13 -11.31
C TRP A 146 10.15 11.66 -10.85
N TRP A 147 9.06 10.90 -11.02
CA TRP A 147 9.04 9.47 -10.74
C TRP A 147 9.94 8.67 -11.68
N ALA A 148 9.97 8.99 -12.97
CA ALA A 148 10.86 8.35 -13.93
C ALA A 148 12.34 8.59 -13.58
N GLY A 149 12.68 9.74 -13.00
CA GLY A 149 14.04 10.06 -12.54
C GLY A 149 14.50 9.32 -11.28
N MET A 150 13.60 8.58 -10.59
CA MET A 150 13.91 7.98 -9.29
C MET A 150 15.00 6.91 -9.35
N GLN A 151 14.96 6.04 -10.36
CA GLN A 151 15.97 5.00 -10.58
C GLN A 151 17.36 5.61 -10.83
N SER A 152 17.43 6.71 -11.59
CA SER A 152 18.68 7.43 -11.85
C SER A 152 19.25 8.09 -10.58
N ARG A 153 18.37 8.64 -9.73
CA ARG A 153 18.76 9.19 -8.41
C ARG A 153 19.33 8.11 -7.51
N PHE A 154 18.61 6.98 -7.38
CA PHE A 154 19.10 5.83 -6.63
C PHE A 154 20.46 5.34 -7.15
N SER A 155 20.59 5.18 -8.47
CA SER A 155 21.82 4.72 -9.11
C SER A 155 23.01 5.65 -8.85
N THR A 156 22.77 6.97 -8.82
CA THR A 156 23.80 7.96 -8.48
C THR A 156 24.28 7.81 -7.03
N ILE A 157 23.35 7.74 -6.07
CA ILE A 157 23.67 7.53 -4.65
C ILE A 157 24.40 6.20 -4.46
N HIS A 158 23.92 5.14 -5.12
CA HIS A 158 24.50 3.81 -5.03
C HIS A 158 25.96 3.78 -5.50
N LYS A 159 26.26 4.37 -6.66
CA LYS A 159 27.64 4.48 -7.17
C LYS A 159 28.58 5.20 -6.20
N GLN A 160 28.09 6.23 -5.50
CA GLN A 160 28.89 6.95 -4.50
C GLN A 160 29.28 6.04 -3.32
N TYR A 161 28.36 5.21 -2.83
CA TYR A 161 28.65 4.24 -1.79
C TYR A 161 29.56 3.10 -2.28
N SER A 162 29.32 2.56 -3.47
CA SER A 162 30.14 1.48 -4.04
C SER A 162 31.60 1.88 -4.22
N ASN A 163 31.86 3.15 -4.55
CA ASN A 163 33.21 3.67 -4.75
C ASN A 163 33.96 3.98 -3.43
N ASN A 164 33.27 3.93 -2.28
CA ASN A 164 33.86 4.23 -0.99
C ASN A 164 34.47 2.96 -0.35
N SER A 165 35.80 2.84 -0.41
CA SER A 165 36.57 1.65 0.03
C SER A 165 36.38 1.27 1.51
N SER A 166 36.01 2.24 2.37
CA SER A 166 35.72 1.98 3.78
C SER A 166 34.50 1.07 3.99
N VAL A 167 33.51 1.15 3.09
CA VAL A 167 32.25 0.39 3.16
C VAL A 167 32.45 -1.09 2.81
N MET A 168 33.45 -1.41 1.98
CA MET A 168 33.67 -2.76 1.45
C MET A 168 34.52 -3.67 2.37
N SER A 169 35.25 -3.10 3.33
CA SER A 169 36.22 -3.84 4.16
C SER A 169 35.64 -4.33 5.50
N GLN A 170 34.37 -4.01 5.81
CA GLN A 170 33.77 -4.37 7.07
C GLN A 170 33.36 -5.85 7.11
N LYS A 171 33.82 -6.57 8.14
CA LYS A 171 33.36 -7.93 8.42
C LYS A 171 32.00 -7.90 9.13
N TRP A 172 30.97 -8.29 8.40
CA TRP A 172 29.59 -8.36 8.88
C TRP A 172 29.27 -9.69 9.56
N ASP A 173 28.40 -9.60 10.56
CA ASP A 173 27.77 -10.72 11.24
C ASP A 173 26.32 -10.34 11.56
N TYR A 174 25.53 -11.32 12.02
CA TYR A 174 24.14 -11.14 12.41
C TYR A 174 23.94 -9.95 13.35
N LYS A 175 24.75 -9.84 14.42
CA LYS A 175 24.55 -8.85 15.49
C LYS A 175 24.86 -7.44 14.99
N LYS A 176 25.96 -7.25 14.27
CA LYS A 176 26.34 -5.96 13.69
C LYS A 176 25.30 -5.49 12.67
N THR A 177 24.83 -6.40 11.85
CA THR A 177 23.84 -6.12 10.81
C THR A 177 22.50 -5.72 11.41
N LEU A 178 22.00 -6.49 12.37
CA LEU A 178 20.74 -6.17 13.06
C LEU A 178 20.83 -4.80 13.73
N ASN A 179 21.95 -4.50 14.39
CA ASN A 179 22.14 -3.21 15.04
C ASN A 179 22.18 -2.06 14.03
N MET A 180 22.89 -2.23 12.92
CA MET A 180 22.94 -1.25 11.84
C MET A 180 21.54 -0.98 11.28
N PHE A 181 20.75 -2.03 11.03
CA PHE A 181 19.42 -1.84 10.49
C PHE A 181 18.45 -1.21 11.49
N LYS A 182 18.55 -1.57 12.77
CA LYS A 182 17.83 -0.91 13.88
C LYS A 182 18.03 0.60 13.88
N THR A 183 19.25 1.07 13.61
CA THR A 183 19.54 2.51 13.57
C THR A 183 18.99 3.25 12.35
N MET A 184 18.59 2.54 11.29
CA MET A 184 17.98 3.15 10.10
C MET A 184 16.49 3.40 10.27
N LEU A 185 15.85 2.68 11.19
CA LEU A 185 14.41 2.72 11.37
C LEU A 185 14.04 3.83 12.37
N PRO A 186 12.93 4.57 12.14
CA PRO A 186 12.40 5.51 13.13
C PRO A 186 12.09 4.82 14.47
N MET A 187 11.59 3.58 14.42
CA MET A 187 11.27 2.77 15.59
C MET A 187 11.46 1.28 15.30
N TRP A 188 12.14 0.57 16.20
CA TRP A 188 12.28 -0.89 16.13
C TRP A 188 11.15 -1.61 16.87
N LYS A 189 10.37 -2.43 16.16
CA LYS A 189 9.24 -3.18 16.71
C LYS A 189 9.59 -4.66 16.91
N GLN A 190 10.21 -4.96 18.05
CA GLN A 190 10.75 -6.31 18.35
C GLN A 190 9.74 -7.45 18.18
N ARG A 191 8.46 -7.22 18.51
CA ARG A 191 7.40 -8.24 18.39
C ARG A 191 7.00 -8.50 16.94
N GLU A 192 7.09 -7.51 16.07
CA GLU A 192 6.66 -7.59 14.68
C GLU A 192 7.78 -8.10 13.76
N TYR A 193 9.04 -7.83 14.11
CA TYR A 193 10.20 -8.16 13.26
C TYR A 193 10.88 -9.50 13.62
N GLY A 194 10.20 -10.36 14.39
CA GLY A 194 10.75 -11.65 14.81
C GLY A 194 11.08 -12.61 13.66
N GLU A 195 10.22 -12.67 12.63
CA GLU A 195 10.50 -13.50 11.44
C GLU A 195 11.66 -12.95 10.62
N PHE A 196 11.80 -11.63 10.53
CA PHE A 196 12.96 -11.00 9.90
C PHE A 196 14.27 -11.30 10.65
N GLU A 197 14.28 -11.28 11.99
CA GLU A 197 15.46 -11.66 12.76
C GLU A 197 15.89 -13.11 12.50
N LYS A 198 14.92 -14.04 12.36
CA LYS A 198 15.19 -15.44 11.97
C LYS A 198 15.78 -15.51 10.56
N GLU A 199 15.19 -14.82 9.60
CA GLU A 199 15.69 -14.74 8.21
C GLU A 199 17.12 -14.22 8.14
N LEU A 200 17.38 -13.11 8.84
CA LEU A 200 18.70 -12.51 8.92
C LEU A 200 19.73 -13.47 9.54
N LYS A 201 19.35 -14.19 10.59
CA LYS A 201 20.22 -15.19 11.20
C LYS A 201 20.52 -16.34 10.22
N MET A 202 19.51 -16.87 9.55
CA MET A 202 19.69 -17.92 8.53
C MET A 202 20.58 -17.47 7.37
N PHE A 203 20.48 -16.21 6.94
CA PHE A 203 21.35 -15.64 5.91
C PHE A 203 22.83 -15.75 6.29
N PHE A 204 23.19 -15.41 7.54
CA PHE A 204 24.56 -15.51 8.02
C PHE A 204 25.01 -16.95 8.32
N ASP A 205 24.14 -17.76 8.92
CA ASP A 205 24.45 -19.15 9.27
C ASP A 205 24.71 -20.00 8.00
N SER A 206 23.93 -19.78 6.95
CA SER A 206 24.07 -20.48 5.67
C SER A 206 25.25 -20.00 4.82
N LYS A 207 25.82 -18.82 5.12
CA LYS A 207 26.87 -18.15 4.31
C LYS A 207 26.51 -18.07 2.81
N SER A 208 25.22 -17.97 2.51
CA SER A 208 24.67 -18.15 1.15
C SER A 208 24.57 -16.85 0.34
N GLY A 209 24.96 -15.71 0.91
CA GLY A 209 24.90 -14.42 0.25
C GLY A 209 26.01 -13.46 0.68
N ASN A 210 26.12 -12.37 -0.07
CA ASN A 210 27.05 -11.29 0.18
C ASN A 210 26.29 -10.12 0.84
N PHE A 211 26.59 -9.84 2.11
CA PHE A 211 25.95 -8.75 2.83
C PHE A 211 26.49 -7.36 2.43
N ASN A 212 27.68 -7.25 1.86
CA ASN A 212 28.22 -5.94 1.46
C ASN A 212 27.33 -5.29 0.40
N ASP A 213 26.86 -6.06 -0.58
CA ASP A 213 25.97 -5.57 -1.62
C ASP A 213 24.63 -5.11 -1.02
N VAL A 214 24.09 -5.88 -0.06
CA VAL A 214 22.87 -5.55 0.70
C VAL A 214 23.05 -4.26 1.50
N HIS A 215 24.17 -4.13 2.21
CA HIS A 215 24.50 -2.95 3.01
C HIS A 215 24.58 -1.69 2.15
N VAL A 216 25.31 -1.74 1.03
CA VAL A 216 25.44 -0.62 0.10
C VAL A 216 24.07 -0.24 -0.45
N ALA A 217 23.28 -1.22 -0.89
CA ALA A 217 21.94 -0.99 -1.45
C ALA A 217 20.98 -0.36 -0.42
N ILE A 218 20.88 -0.91 0.79
CA ILE A 218 19.94 -0.41 1.81
C ILE A 218 20.34 0.96 2.35
N ARG A 219 21.65 1.25 2.48
CA ARG A 219 22.16 2.60 2.81
C ARG A 219 21.78 3.60 1.74
N SER A 220 22.04 3.26 0.48
CA SER A 220 21.70 4.11 -0.67
C SER A 220 20.21 4.39 -0.74
N PHE A 221 19.39 3.39 -0.40
CA PHE A 221 17.95 3.50 -0.37
C PHE A 221 17.45 4.39 0.79
N ALA A 222 18.02 4.24 1.99
CA ALA A 222 17.71 5.11 3.12
C ALA A 222 18.03 6.57 2.81
N ASP A 223 19.20 6.85 2.22
CA ASP A 223 19.60 8.21 1.82
C ASP A 223 18.67 8.80 0.74
N LEU A 224 18.20 7.95 -0.19
CA LEU A 224 17.19 8.37 -1.17
C LEU A 224 15.91 8.83 -0.45
N LEU A 225 15.39 8.03 0.48
CA LEU A 225 14.18 8.37 1.24
C LEU A 225 14.35 9.67 2.04
N GLU A 226 15.48 9.82 2.74
CA GLU A 226 15.79 11.05 3.49
C GLU A 226 15.88 12.27 2.58
N SER A 227 16.45 12.13 1.37
CA SER A 227 16.49 13.23 0.39
C SER A 227 15.09 13.65 -0.08
N ILE A 228 14.13 12.72 -0.16
CA ILE A 228 12.75 13.00 -0.56
C ILE A 228 12.00 13.70 0.57
N ILE A 229 12.18 13.22 1.80
CA ILE A 229 11.56 13.80 3.00
C ILE A 229 12.05 15.23 3.19
N SER A 230 13.37 15.44 3.14
CA SER A 230 13.99 16.76 3.26
C SER A 230 13.64 17.69 2.09
N GLY A 231 13.36 17.12 0.92
CA GLY A 231 12.96 17.86 -0.28
C GLY A 231 11.52 18.40 -0.27
N GLY A 232 10.72 18.13 0.77
CA GLY A 232 9.44 18.81 0.99
C GLY A 232 8.29 18.40 0.04
N ARG A 233 8.34 17.20 -0.56
CA ARG A 233 7.26 16.70 -1.45
C ARG A 233 5.98 16.27 -0.71
N GLY A 234 5.93 16.36 0.62
CA GLY A 234 4.74 16.09 1.43
C GLY A 234 4.23 14.63 1.41
N ILE A 235 4.92 13.69 0.77
CA ILE A 235 4.48 12.28 0.64
C ILE A 235 4.34 11.61 2.02
N PHE A 236 5.27 11.91 2.94
CA PHE A 236 5.32 11.36 4.29
C PHE A 236 4.81 12.33 5.37
N LEU A 237 4.07 13.36 4.98
CA LEU A 237 3.52 14.39 5.87
C LEU A 237 2.03 14.51 5.63
N SER A 238 1.23 14.68 6.68
CA SER A 238 -0.21 14.92 6.56
C SER A 238 -0.53 16.36 6.19
N TYR A 239 -1.71 16.64 5.62
CA TYR A 239 -2.11 17.97 5.17
C TYR A 239 -2.13 19.01 6.30
N ASP A 240 -2.49 18.61 7.52
CA ASP A 240 -2.52 19.49 8.70
C ASP A 240 -1.12 19.91 9.18
N LYS A 241 -0.09 19.14 8.82
CA LYS A 241 1.32 19.43 9.12
C LYS A 241 2.03 20.13 7.96
N GLU A 242 1.36 20.23 6.81
CA GLU A 242 1.91 20.87 5.63
C GLU A 242 1.94 22.40 5.82
N THR A 243 3.11 23.00 5.64
CA THR A 243 3.27 24.45 5.81
C THR A 243 2.95 25.22 4.53
N ASN A 244 2.91 24.51 3.39
CA ASN A 244 2.53 25.09 2.12
C ASN A 244 1.01 25.25 2.02
N SER A 245 0.52 26.50 2.14
CA SER A 245 -0.90 26.85 1.99
C SER A 245 -1.48 26.49 0.61
N ASN A 246 -0.63 26.32 -0.42
CA ASN A 246 -1.03 25.92 -1.76
C ASN A 246 -1.06 24.40 -1.96
N CYS A 247 -0.72 23.58 -0.95
CA CYS A 247 -0.81 22.12 -1.07
C CYS A 247 -2.25 21.72 -1.37
N PRO A 248 -2.54 21.00 -2.47
CA PRO A 248 -3.90 20.66 -2.85
C PRO A 248 -4.51 19.69 -1.85
N ILE A 249 -5.71 20.01 -1.35
CA ILE A 249 -6.50 19.14 -0.47
C ILE A 249 -7.57 18.50 -1.32
N LEU A 250 -7.58 17.18 -1.35
CA LEU A 250 -8.44 16.40 -2.24
C LEU A 250 -9.64 15.81 -1.51
N VAL A 251 -10.75 15.69 -2.23
CA VAL A 251 -11.95 14.94 -1.84
C VAL A 251 -12.30 13.95 -2.94
N GLN A 252 -12.51 12.69 -2.57
CA GLN A 252 -12.95 11.63 -3.47
C GLN A 252 -14.42 11.83 -3.88
N VAL A 253 -14.66 11.85 -5.18
CA VAL A 253 -15.99 11.81 -5.80
C VAL A 253 -16.19 10.40 -6.37
N PHE A 254 -17.12 9.70 -5.76
CA PHE A 254 -17.53 8.35 -6.17
C PHE A 254 -18.70 8.45 -7.14
N GLU A 255 -18.80 7.47 -8.04
CA GLU A 255 -19.92 7.35 -8.98
C GLU A 255 -20.48 5.93 -8.95
N SER A 256 -21.78 5.80 -8.69
CA SER A 256 -22.49 4.52 -8.74
C SER A 256 -23.89 4.73 -9.33
N HIS A 257 -24.25 3.90 -10.32
CA HIS A 257 -25.55 3.96 -11.00
C HIS A 257 -25.97 5.37 -11.47
N GLY A 258 -25.01 6.14 -12.01
CA GLY A 258 -25.25 7.49 -12.52
C GLY A 258 -25.37 8.59 -11.46
N VAL A 259 -25.14 8.26 -10.18
CA VAL A 259 -25.16 9.22 -9.07
C VAL A 259 -23.74 9.46 -8.57
N GLN A 260 -23.38 10.73 -8.43
CA GLN A 260 -22.10 11.15 -7.86
C GLN A 260 -22.25 11.61 -6.41
N PHE A 261 -21.34 11.19 -5.54
CA PHE A 261 -21.36 11.50 -4.12
C PHE A 261 -19.96 11.52 -3.51
N VAL A 262 -19.83 12.13 -2.34
CA VAL A 262 -18.59 12.21 -1.55
C VAL A 262 -18.83 11.69 -0.14
N MET A 263 -17.78 11.29 0.58
CA MET A 263 -17.86 11.04 2.03
C MET A 263 -17.98 12.38 2.77
N GLU A 264 -18.95 12.49 3.69
CA GLU A 264 -19.16 13.75 4.43
C GLU A 264 -17.98 14.08 5.35
N SER A 265 -17.40 13.08 6.01
CA SER A 265 -16.23 13.24 6.88
C SER A 265 -15.02 13.77 6.12
N GLU A 266 -14.76 13.27 4.91
CA GLU A 266 -13.68 13.73 4.03
C GLU A 266 -13.87 15.18 3.61
N LEU A 267 -15.07 15.51 3.11
CA LEU A 267 -15.43 16.87 2.70
C LEU A 267 -15.31 17.86 3.85
N PHE A 268 -15.83 17.52 5.02
CA PHE A 268 -15.83 18.42 6.16
C PHE A 268 -14.42 18.62 6.72
N ASN A 269 -13.59 17.57 6.73
CA ASN A 269 -12.18 17.70 7.07
C ASN A 269 -11.48 18.68 6.12
N ALA A 270 -11.64 18.49 4.81
CA ALA A 270 -11.05 19.37 3.80
C ALA A 270 -11.50 20.84 3.96
N ILE A 271 -12.81 21.07 4.18
CA ILE A 271 -13.35 22.41 4.43
C ILE A 271 -12.77 23.02 5.71
N ASN A 272 -12.65 22.25 6.80
CA ASN A 272 -12.13 22.74 8.07
C ASN A 272 -10.65 23.13 7.97
N ILE A 273 -9.84 22.37 7.22
CA ILE A 273 -8.44 22.71 6.97
C ILE A 273 -8.33 23.99 6.14
N ARG A 274 -9.16 24.16 5.11
CA ARG A 274 -9.13 25.35 4.23
C ARG A 274 -9.73 26.60 4.82
N ASN A 275 -10.65 26.45 5.77
CA ASN A 275 -11.40 27.56 6.35
C ASN A 275 -11.31 27.50 7.88
N PRO A 276 -10.11 27.64 8.47
CA PRO A 276 -9.89 27.42 9.90
C PRO A 276 -10.67 28.40 10.79
N ASP A 277 -10.92 29.61 10.29
CA ASP A 277 -11.66 30.67 11.00
C ASP A 277 -13.19 30.52 10.87
N SER A 278 -13.67 29.63 9.99
CA SER A 278 -15.09 29.37 9.83
C SER A 278 -15.61 28.40 10.89
N LYS A 279 -16.93 28.42 11.13
CA LYS A 279 -17.57 27.40 11.97
C LYS A 279 -17.21 26.00 11.46
N ARG A 280 -16.60 25.21 12.34
CA ARG A 280 -16.22 23.82 12.07
C ARG A 280 -17.44 22.99 11.71
N LEU A 281 -17.27 22.18 10.68
CA LEU A 281 -18.23 21.17 10.29
C LEU A 281 -17.86 19.85 10.95
N GLU A 282 -18.84 19.16 11.49
CA GLU A 282 -18.67 17.85 12.13
C GLU A 282 -19.56 16.84 11.42
N CYS A 283 -19.00 15.66 11.17
CA CYS A 283 -19.73 14.50 10.67
C CYS A 283 -19.85 13.51 11.83
N LYS A 284 -21.06 13.08 12.15
CA LYS A 284 -21.28 11.99 13.09
C LYS A 284 -21.31 10.69 12.29
N GLU A 285 -20.34 9.81 12.54
CA GLU A 285 -20.48 8.42 12.13
C GLU A 285 -21.61 7.77 12.93
N ILE A 286 -22.46 7.00 12.26
CA ILE A 286 -23.63 6.37 12.88
C ILE A 286 -23.44 4.87 12.76
N ASP A 287 -23.20 4.19 13.89
CA ASP A 287 -23.08 2.73 13.97
C ASP A 287 -22.07 2.13 12.96
N GLY A 288 -20.89 2.76 12.83
CA GLY A 288 -19.85 2.34 11.88
C GLY A 288 -20.16 2.63 10.41
N LYS A 289 -21.20 3.42 10.12
CA LYS A 289 -21.56 3.85 8.76
C LYS A 289 -21.00 5.24 8.49
N ILE A 290 -20.33 5.36 7.34
CA ILE A 290 -19.83 6.63 6.83
C ILE A 290 -20.94 7.28 5.99
N MET A 291 -21.33 8.49 6.38
CA MET A 291 -22.36 9.24 5.68
C MET A 291 -21.81 9.82 4.37
N THR A 292 -22.67 9.89 3.36
CA THR A 292 -22.35 10.43 2.05
C THR A 292 -23.28 11.58 1.68
N MET A 293 -22.79 12.47 0.82
CA MET A 293 -23.56 13.59 0.28
C MET A 293 -23.47 13.61 -1.23
N SER A 294 -24.59 13.82 -1.93
CA SER A 294 -24.56 13.98 -3.38
C SER A 294 -23.69 15.15 -3.79
N PHE A 295 -22.90 14.95 -4.85
CA PHE A 295 -21.94 15.96 -5.30
C PHE A 295 -22.63 17.27 -5.73
N GLU A 296 -23.82 17.17 -6.35
CA GLU A 296 -24.67 18.33 -6.66
C GLU A 296 -25.02 19.15 -5.40
N LYS A 297 -25.38 18.48 -4.30
CA LYS A 297 -25.68 19.14 -3.03
C LYS A 297 -24.45 19.80 -2.44
N VAL A 298 -23.26 19.20 -2.59
CA VAL A 298 -21.99 19.81 -2.19
C VAL A 298 -21.77 21.13 -2.92
N GLN A 299 -21.87 21.10 -4.26
CA GLN A 299 -21.69 22.29 -5.10
C GLN A 299 -22.69 23.40 -4.78
N ARG A 300 -23.94 23.06 -4.46
CA ARG A 300 -24.97 24.05 -4.10
C ARG A 300 -24.80 24.62 -2.69
N LYS A 301 -24.56 23.77 -1.69
CA LYS A 301 -24.58 24.16 -0.26
C LYS A 301 -23.25 24.74 0.23
N TYR A 302 -22.13 24.29 -0.33
CA TYR A 302 -20.79 24.65 0.15
C TYR A 302 -19.98 25.41 -0.91
N LYS A 303 -20.62 25.94 -1.96
CA LYS A 303 -19.98 26.67 -3.07
C LYS A 303 -18.87 27.61 -2.62
N ASP A 304 -19.14 28.42 -1.60
CA ASP A 304 -18.23 29.48 -1.12
C ASP A 304 -17.09 28.95 -0.24
N ARG A 305 -17.09 27.66 0.13
CA ARG A 305 -16.12 27.02 1.03
C ARG A 305 -15.24 25.97 0.36
N ILE A 306 -15.56 25.60 -0.89
CA ILE A 306 -14.89 24.51 -1.62
C ILE A 306 -13.96 24.99 -2.75
N GLY A 307 -13.80 26.30 -2.95
CA GLY A 307 -13.02 26.85 -4.07
C GLY A 307 -11.54 26.44 -4.10
N ASN A 308 -10.96 26.09 -2.94
CA ASN A 308 -9.57 25.64 -2.79
C ASN A 308 -9.47 24.13 -2.46
N ILE A 309 -10.52 23.36 -2.80
CA ILE A 309 -10.59 21.92 -2.61
C ILE A 309 -10.64 21.27 -3.99
N GLU A 310 -9.77 20.31 -4.19
CA GLU A 310 -9.70 19.51 -5.40
C GLU A 310 -10.64 18.31 -5.30
N PHE A 311 -11.36 18.00 -6.37
CA PHE A 311 -12.25 16.85 -6.43
C PHE A 311 -11.73 15.84 -7.44
N ILE A 312 -11.46 14.60 -6.99
CA ILE A 312 -10.98 13.52 -7.86
C ILE A 312 -12.05 12.48 -8.11
N ARG A 313 -12.11 11.99 -9.35
CA ARG A 313 -12.97 10.86 -9.68
C ARG A 313 -12.34 9.59 -9.13
N TYR A 314 -12.99 8.96 -8.17
CA TYR A 314 -12.53 7.74 -7.55
C TYR A 314 -13.43 6.55 -7.96
N PRO A 315 -12.91 5.58 -8.73
CA PRO A 315 -13.71 4.46 -9.19
C PRO A 315 -14.05 3.51 -8.03
N ILE A 316 -15.32 3.10 -7.93
CA ILE A 316 -15.72 2.01 -7.05
C ILE A 316 -15.41 0.70 -7.76
N GLN A 317 -14.36 0.02 -7.31
CA GLN A 317 -13.94 -1.24 -7.90
C GLN A 317 -14.69 -2.42 -7.29
N ARG A 318 -14.99 -3.41 -8.14
CA ARG A 318 -15.68 -4.64 -7.77
C ARG A 318 -15.06 -5.84 -8.45
N THR A 319 -15.14 -6.97 -7.77
CA THR A 319 -15.05 -8.30 -8.38
C THR A 319 -16.45 -8.90 -8.44
N ASP A 320 -16.58 -10.07 -9.06
CA ASP A 320 -17.88 -10.72 -9.21
C ASP A 320 -18.48 -11.17 -7.86
N HIS A 321 -17.64 -11.39 -6.83
CA HIS A 321 -18.09 -11.95 -5.54
C HIS A 321 -17.85 -11.04 -4.33
N LYS A 322 -16.93 -10.07 -4.42
CA LYS A 322 -16.56 -9.16 -3.33
C LYS A 322 -16.31 -7.75 -3.84
N ALA A 323 -16.69 -6.76 -3.03
CA ALA A 323 -16.32 -5.38 -3.22
C ALA A 323 -14.83 -5.18 -2.99
N VAL A 324 -14.19 -4.28 -3.73
CA VAL A 324 -12.82 -3.87 -3.41
C VAL A 324 -12.92 -2.80 -2.30
N PRO A 325 -12.22 -2.97 -1.17
CA PRO A 325 -12.26 -2.00 -0.09
C PRO A 325 -11.81 -0.59 -0.53
N ILE A 326 -12.53 0.43 -0.06
CA ILE A 326 -12.25 1.85 -0.29
C ILE A 326 -11.61 2.41 0.98
N MET A 327 -10.49 3.11 0.84
CA MET A 327 -9.82 3.75 1.96
C MET A 327 -10.67 4.91 2.51
N THR A 328 -10.83 4.99 3.83
CA THR A 328 -11.59 6.04 4.52
C THR A 328 -10.67 7.19 4.91
N PRO A 329 -11.20 8.39 5.24
CA PRO A 329 -10.40 9.52 5.72
C PRO A 329 -9.53 9.21 6.94
N SER A 330 -9.97 8.26 7.78
CA SER A 330 -9.25 7.74 8.95
C SER A 330 -8.21 6.65 8.64
N GLY A 331 -7.93 6.39 7.37
CA GLY A 331 -6.98 5.36 6.92
C GLY A 331 -7.45 3.91 7.12
N LEU A 332 -8.72 3.72 7.50
CA LEU A 332 -9.39 2.43 7.53
C LEU A 332 -9.98 2.10 6.14
N HIS A 333 -10.84 1.08 6.07
CA HIS A 333 -11.50 0.70 4.83
C HIS A 333 -13.01 0.54 5.02
N CYS A 334 -13.77 0.91 4.00
CA CYS A 334 -15.20 0.67 3.90
C CYS A 334 -15.56 0.07 2.54
N ILE A 335 -16.82 -0.35 2.40
CA ILE A 335 -17.43 -0.75 1.13
C ILE A 335 -18.76 -0.03 0.99
N LEU A 336 -19.29 0.06 -0.23
CA LEU A 336 -20.62 0.63 -0.43
C LEU A 336 -21.68 -0.19 0.31
N ALA A 337 -22.70 0.49 0.86
CA ALA A 337 -23.79 -0.17 1.55
C ALA A 337 -24.55 -1.17 0.65
N SER A 338 -24.70 -0.85 -0.64
CA SER A 338 -25.28 -1.77 -1.63
C SER A 338 -24.43 -3.02 -1.81
N ASP A 339 -23.10 -2.86 -1.85
CA ASP A 339 -22.18 -3.99 -2.03
C ASP A 339 -22.14 -4.87 -0.78
N CYS A 340 -22.18 -4.25 0.42
CA CYS A 340 -22.33 -4.97 1.68
C CYS A 340 -23.58 -5.85 1.73
N LEU A 341 -24.72 -5.34 1.24
CA LEU A 341 -25.95 -6.14 1.12
C LEU A 341 -25.74 -7.36 0.21
N PHE A 342 -25.13 -7.18 -0.96
CA PHE A 342 -24.84 -8.30 -1.86
C PHE A 342 -23.86 -9.31 -1.27
N GLU A 343 -22.85 -8.87 -0.53
CA GLU A 343 -21.93 -9.78 0.17
C GLU A 343 -22.63 -10.60 1.24
N ILE A 344 -23.50 -9.98 2.06
CA ILE A 344 -24.29 -10.70 3.07
C ILE A 344 -25.18 -11.74 2.40
N LEU A 345 -25.85 -11.38 1.29
CA LEU A 345 -26.70 -12.32 0.54
C LEU A 345 -25.88 -13.48 -0.05
N ASN A 346 -24.65 -13.23 -0.50
CA ASN A 346 -23.74 -14.26 -0.99
C ASN A 346 -23.24 -15.20 0.12
N GLU A 347 -23.22 -14.77 1.38
CA GLU A 347 -22.80 -15.59 2.53
C GLU A 347 -23.94 -16.41 3.16
N LEU A 348 -25.19 -16.08 2.82
CA LEU A 348 -26.37 -16.83 3.26
C LEU A 348 -26.71 -18.04 2.37
N ASN A 349 -26.19 -18.07 1.14
CA ASN A 349 -26.30 -19.19 0.21
C ASN A 349 -25.09 -20.12 0.34
#